data_AF-A0A524L3N5-F1
#
_entry.id   AF-A0A524L3N5-F1
#
_cell.length_a   1.000
_cell.length_b   1.000
_cell.length_c   1.000
_cell.angle_alpha   90.00
_cell.angle_beta   90.00
_cell.angle_gamma   90.00
#
_symmetry.space_group_name_H-M   'P 1'
#
loop_
_entity.id
_entity.type
_entity.pdbx_description
1 polymer ?
#
loop_
_entity_poly.entity_id
_entity_poly.type
_entity_poly.pdbx_seq_one_letter_code
_entity_poly.pdbx_strand_id
1 'polypeptide(L)'
;KEKHGPGHKAKTAYFAGCTASYVEHDIAQATVRLLDEAGVDFTYVAEKENCCGTPMLVSGQWDVFETIMRRNVAAMQEAGVDTVVSSCPACDMMWRHVYPEWAEKLGMEYDIKGVHYSEILSEKIKAGEFSFPDKGGEPVTVTWHDSCHIGRVSGVYEPPRDLIKAIPNVNFVEMTHHHDAAHCCGSVLTLIKDPPIAADIGGTRLDEALAVGANKVLALCPCCEVQLRISAEKRDKPIEVIDLAHFAASALGYDFPDPNPEVQKQWGVFDAMIGLMTPQGFADIMGTMWPELINAMPFGMGPMMRFFGKVPGAMGLMKPMFPILFPRLLPMMMPKVMPVMLDRIAQKIPMPDYMLEQMPDLMPKVMDNLMPHMIGDLVPLVTDPMIAYLQGKPVGEAS
;
A
#
# COMPACT_ATOMS: atom_id res chain seq x y z
N LYS A 1 5.46 23.61 -27.03
CA LYS A 1 4.80 23.48 -25.70
C LYS A 1 4.39 22.03 -25.58
N GLU A 2 4.63 21.39 -24.45
CA GLU A 2 4.12 20.04 -24.20
C GLU A 2 2.60 20.04 -24.35
N LYS A 3 2.03 18.95 -24.90
CA LYS A 3 0.59 18.84 -25.14
C LYS A 3 -0.21 18.81 -23.83
N HIS A 4 0.39 18.22 -22.80
CA HIS A 4 -0.14 18.12 -21.44
C HIS A 4 0.96 18.47 -20.44
N GLY A 5 0.58 18.97 -19.27
CA GLY A 5 1.50 19.21 -18.16
C GLY A 5 1.34 20.56 -17.46
N PRO A 6 2.15 20.84 -16.43
CA PRO A 6 1.96 21.98 -15.53
C PRO A 6 2.09 23.34 -16.23
N GLY A 7 2.75 23.38 -17.40
CA GLY A 7 2.82 24.55 -18.27
C GLY A 7 1.62 24.73 -19.21
N HIS A 8 0.72 23.75 -19.27
CA HIS A 8 -0.50 23.74 -20.09
C HIS A 8 -1.73 23.98 -19.20
N LYS A 9 -2.59 24.90 -19.61
CA LYS A 9 -3.81 25.24 -18.87
C LYS A 9 -4.99 24.50 -19.49
N ALA A 10 -5.65 23.68 -18.69
CA ALA A 10 -6.86 22.96 -19.05
C ALA A 10 -7.86 23.00 -17.89
N LYS A 11 -9.16 22.86 -18.19
CA LYS A 11 -10.20 22.74 -17.16
C LYS A 11 -10.19 21.40 -16.44
N THR A 12 -9.62 20.40 -17.09
CA THR A 12 -9.46 19.04 -16.57
C THR A 12 -8.02 18.83 -16.11
N ALA A 13 -7.82 18.22 -14.94
CA ALA A 13 -6.51 17.73 -14.51
C ALA A 13 -6.54 16.23 -14.28
N TYR A 14 -5.48 15.55 -14.71
CA TYR A 14 -5.20 14.18 -14.31
C TYR A 14 -4.51 14.18 -12.95
N PHE A 15 -5.14 13.54 -11.97
CA PHE A 15 -4.59 13.27 -10.64
C PHE A 15 -4.12 11.82 -10.60
N ALA A 16 -2.80 11.62 -10.62
CA ALA A 16 -2.21 10.28 -10.69
C ALA A 16 -2.30 9.54 -9.35
N GLY A 17 -2.20 10.28 -8.24
CA GLY A 17 -2.15 9.72 -6.90
C GLY A 17 -0.79 9.06 -6.60
N CYS A 18 -0.66 8.48 -5.41
CA CYS A 18 0.63 7.98 -4.95
C CYS A 18 1.05 6.64 -5.59
N THR A 19 0.19 5.62 -5.58
CA THR A 19 0.58 4.29 -6.04
C THR A 19 0.91 4.26 -7.53
N ALA A 20 0.12 4.93 -8.37
CA ALA A 20 0.40 5.01 -9.80
C ALA A 20 1.61 5.92 -10.14
N SER A 21 2.00 6.84 -9.23
CA SER A 21 3.15 7.73 -9.45
C SER A 21 4.48 7.17 -8.94
N TYR A 22 4.46 6.26 -7.97
CA TYR A 22 5.68 5.77 -7.30
C TYR A 22 5.88 4.26 -7.32
N VAL A 23 4.84 3.47 -7.64
CA VAL A 23 4.86 2.00 -7.56
C VAL A 23 4.46 1.37 -8.90
N GLU A 24 3.22 1.57 -9.33
CA GLU A 24 2.66 1.05 -10.59
C GLU A 24 2.68 2.16 -11.66
N HIS A 25 3.89 2.53 -12.11
CA HIS A 25 4.10 3.68 -13.01
C HIS A 25 3.40 3.54 -14.37
N ASP A 26 3.25 2.30 -14.83
CA ASP A 26 2.55 1.93 -16.05
C ASP A 26 1.09 2.40 -16.04
N ILE A 27 0.38 2.33 -14.90
CA ILE A 27 -1.01 2.78 -14.79
C ILE A 27 -1.13 4.27 -15.12
N ALA A 28 -0.25 5.11 -14.55
CA ALA A 28 -0.28 6.54 -14.80
C ALA A 28 0.09 6.87 -16.25
N GLN A 29 1.12 6.21 -16.79
CA GLN A 29 1.54 6.40 -18.17
C GLN A 29 0.46 5.94 -19.16
N ALA A 30 -0.15 4.79 -18.94
CA ALA A 30 -1.21 4.22 -19.76
C ALA A 30 -2.47 5.08 -19.73
N THR A 31 -2.86 5.59 -18.55
CA THR A 31 -4.02 6.49 -18.43
C THR A 31 -3.78 7.78 -19.23
N VAL A 32 -2.59 8.38 -19.13
CA VAL A 32 -2.21 9.55 -19.94
C VAL A 32 -2.31 9.24 -21.43
N ARG A 33 -1.83 8.08 -21.91
CA ARG A 33 -1.95 7.69 -23.31
C ARG A 33 -3.39 7.53 -23.76
N LEU A 34 -4.23 6.89 -22.96
CA LEU A 34 -5.64 6.69 -23.30
C LEU A 34 -6.41 8.02 -23.39
N LEU A 35 -6.20 8.92 -22.43
CA LEU A 35 -6.81 10.26 -22.44
C LEU A 35 -6.32 11.08 -23.65
N ASP A 36 -5.03 11.01 -23.96
CA ASP A 36 -4.40 11.70 -25.09
C ASP A 36 -4.96 11.23 -26.45
N GLU A 37 -5.07 9.92 -26.65
CA GLU A 37 -5.63 9.28 -27.85
C GLU A 37 -7.15 9.48 -27.97
N ALA A 38 -7.86 9.58 -26.85
CA ALA A 38 -9.28 9.96 -26.83
C ALA A 38 -9.51 11.48 -27.05
N GLY A 39 -8.44 12.26 -27.26
CA GLY A 39 -8.51 13.69 -27.54
C GLY A 39 -8.97 14.53 -26.34
N VAL A 40 -8.70 14.07 -25.12
CA VAL A 40 -9.05 14.79 -23.89
C VAL A 40 -7.99 15.88 -23.65
N ASP A 41 -8.44 17.12 -23.43
CA ASP A 41 -7.55 18.23 -23.06
C ASP A 41 -7.38 18.29 -21.53
N PHE A 42 -6.19 17.97 -21.03
CA PHE A 42 -5.91 17.93 -19.59
C PHE A 42 -4.52 18.45 -19.21
N THR A 43 -4.40 18.84 -17.94
CA THR A 43 -3.15 19.23 -17.26
C THR A 43 -2.84 18.27 -16.10
N TYR A 44 -1.72 18.46 -15.40
CA TYR A 44 -1.43 17.84 -14.11
C TYR A 44 -0.62 18.82 -13.25
N VAL A 45 -0.74 18.73 -11.92
CA VAL A 45 -0.17 19.71 -10.99
C VAL A 45 1.24 19.37 -10.48
N ALA A 46 1.81 18.29 -11.01
CA ALA A 46 3.19 17.83 -10.77
C ALA A 46 3.51 17.77 -9.27
N GLU A 47 4.60 18.41 -8.81
CA GLU A 47 5.05 18.40 -7.42
C GLU A 47 4.06 19.03 -6.42
N LYS A 48 3.01 19.73 -6.89
CA LYS A 48 1.93 20.22 -6.02
C LYS A 48 0.91 19.14 -5.66
N GLU A 49 0.92 18.00 -6.35
CA GLU A 49 0.02 16.87 -6.06
C GLU A 49 0.43 16.20 -4.75
N ASN A 50 -0.50 16.10 -3.80
CA ASN A 50 -0.33 15.31 -2.58
C ASN A 50 -1.16 14.02 -2.69
N CYS A 51 -0.85 13.03 -1.85
CA CYS A 51 -1.70 11.86 -1.66
C CYS A 51 -3.18 12.25 -1.48
N CYS A 52 -4.12 11.45 -1.96
CA CYS A 52 -5.55 11.73 -1.81
C CYS A 52 -6.02 11.75 -0.35
N GLY A 53 -5.24 11.19 0.58
CA GLY A 53 -5.48 11.27 2.02
C GLY A 53 -6.36 10.14 2.58
N THR A 54 -6.77 9.16 1.78
CA THR A 54 -7.62 8.05 2.23
C THR A 54 -7.09 7.34 3.49
N PRO A 55 -5.79 6.97 3.61
CA PRO A 55 -5.30 6.29 4.83
C PRO A 55 -5.43 7.15 6.09
N MET A 56 -5.20 8.46 5.98
CA MET A 56 -5.26 9.42 7.08
C MET A 56 -6.71 9.60 7.55
N LEU A 57 -7.66 9.66 6.60
CA LEU A 57 -9.08 9.70 6.89
C LEU A 57 -9.54 8.48 7.69
N VAL A 58 -9.27 7.26 7.16
CA VAL A 58 -9.78 6.02 7.76
C VAL A 58 -9.08 5.62 9.05
N SER A 59 -7.86 6.11 9.29
CA SER A 59 -7.13 5.91 10.56
C SER A 59 -7.47 6.93 11.64
N GLY A 60 -8.35 7.89 11.36
CA GLY A 60 -8.75 8.92 12.33
C GLY A 60 -7.78 10.10 12.46
N GLN A 61 -6.78 10.21 11.58
CA GLN A 61 -5.84 11.34 11.55
C GLN A 61 -6.45 12.54 10.80
N TRP A 62 -7.56 13.05 11.31
CA TRP A 62 -8.38 14.04 10.62
C TRP A 62 -7.70 15.39 10.41
N ASP A 63 -6.85 15.84 11.34
CA ASP A 63 -6.08 17.09 11.16
C ASP A 63 -5.08 16.98 9.99
N VAL A 64 -4.44 15.81 9.85
CA VAL A 64 -3.52 15.50 8.74
C VAL A 64 -4.29 15.38 7.44
N PHE A 65 -5.43 14.69 7.47
CA PHE A 65 -6.33 14.56 6.33
C PHE A 65 -6.81 15.93 5.82
N GLU A 66 -7.29 16.80 6.71
CA GLU A 66 -7.74 18.15 6.36
C GLU A 66 -6.60 18.95 5.70
N THR A 67 -5.39 18.89 6.27
CA THR A 67 -4.21 19.58 5.72
C THR A 67 -3.93 19.13 4.27
N ILE A 68 -4.02 17.82 4.02
CA ILE A 68 -3.81 17.24 2.69
C ILE A 68 -4.90 17.68 1.72
N MET A 69 -6.17 17.57 2.12
CA MET A 69 -7.31 17.98 1.30
C MET A 69 -7.18 19.45 0.89
N ARG A 70 -6.91 20.36 1.85
CA ARG A 70 -6.75 21.79 1.58
C ARG A 70 -5.66 22.07 0.54
N ARG A 71 -4.52 21.37 0.62
CA ARG A 71 -3.42 21.52 -0.34
C ARG A 71 -3.81 21.04 -1.74
N ASN A 72 -4.45 19.87 -1.83
CA ASN A 72 -4.89 19.33 -3.12
C ASN A 72 -5.94 20.23 -3.79
N VAL A 73 -6.95 20.67 -3.04
CA VAL A 73 -8.00 21.58 -3.55
C VAL A 73 -7.39 22.90 -4.01
N ALA A 74 -6.53 23.51 -3.20
CA ALA A 74 -5.85 24.75 -3.56
C ALA A 74 -4.99 24.59 -4.83
N ALA A 75 -4.25 23.48 -4.96
CA ALA A 75 -3.42 23.23 -6.14
C ALA A 75 -4.25 23.14 -7.43
N MET A 76 -5.42 22.50 -7.38
CA MET A 76 -6.33 22.41 -8.52
C MET A 76 -6.99 23.75 -8.85
N GLN A 77 -7.48 24.49 -7.83
CA GLN A 77 -8.07 25.82 -8.01
C GLN A 77 -7.06 26.82 -8.58
N GLU A 78 -5.81 26.83 -8.10
CA GLU A 78 -4.71 27.65 -8.64
C GLU A 78 -4.41 27.32 -10.12
N ALA A 79 -4.55 26.06 -10.52
CA ALA A 79 -4.40 25.62 -11.89
C ALA A 79 -5.61 25.98 -12.78
N GLY A 80 -6.72 26.47 -12.19
CA GLY A 80 -7.96 26.80 -12.90
C GLY A 80 -8.80 25.57 -13.29
N VAL A 81 -8.56 24.46 -12.61
CA VAL A 81 -9.18 23.15 -12.84
C VAL A 81 -10.54 23.10 -12.14
N ASP A 82 -11.56 22.66 -12.86
CA ASP A 82 -12.90 22.38 -12.33
C ASP A 82 -13.26 20.88 -12.41
N THR A 83 -12.45 20.07 -13.09
CA THR A 83 -12.64 18.62 -13.20
C THR A 83 -11.35 17.87 -12.92
N VAL A 84 -11.37 16.95 -11.96
CA VAL A 84 -10.24 16.06 -11.65
C VAL A 84 -10.55 14.65 -12.13
N VAL A 85 -9.69 14.14 -13.02
CA VAL A 85 -9.71 12.78 -13.54
C VAL A 85 -8.73 11.94 -12.74
N SER A 86 -9.13 10.76 -12.30
CA SER A 86 -8.22 9.82 -11.64
C SER A 86 -8.21 8.44 -12.32
N SER A 87 -7.09 7.74 -12.15
CA SER A 87 -6.90 6.33 -12.52
C SER A 87 -7.16 5.36 -11.37
N CYS A 88 -7.20 5.87 -10.14
CA CYS A 88 -7.37 5.08 -8.93
C CYS A 88 -8.76 5.30 -8.33
N PRO A 89 -9.57 4.24 -8.15
CA PRO A 89 -10.87 4.27 -7.48
C PRO A 89 -10.89 4.94 -6.11
N ALA A 90 -9.81 4.79 -5.31
CA ALA A 90 -9.73 5.47 -4.02
C ALA A 90 -9.61 6.99 -4.19
N CYS A 91 -8.80 7.44 -5.17
CA CYS A 91 -8.64 8.86 -5.46
C CYS A 91 -9.93 9.45 -6.04
N ASP A 92 -10.62 8.72 -6.93
CA ASP A 92 -11.95 9.11 -7.44
C ASP A 92 -12.93 9.34 -6.30
N MET A 93 -13.05 8.37 -5.38
CA MET A 93 -13.93 8.50 -4.21
C MET A 93 -13.63 9.76 -3.40
N MET A 94 -12.35 10.09 -3.20
CA MET A 94 -11.95 11.28 -2.47
C MET A 94 -12.41 12.55 -3.18
N TRP A 95 -12.13 12.70 -4.46
CA TRP A 95 -12.50 13.89 -5.24
C TRP A 95 -14.01 14.00 -5.49
N ARG A 96 -14.70 12.87 -5.67
CA ARG A 96 -16.12 12.81 -6.03
C ARG A 96 -17.04 13.00 -4.82
N HIS A 97 -16.67 12.47 -3.65
CA HIS A 97 -17.56 12.42 -2.49
C HIS A 97 -16.95 13.05 -1.24
N VAL A 98 -15.76 12.61 -0.86
CA VAL A 98 -15.22 12.94 0.47
C VAL A 98 -14.77 14.39 0.57
N TYR A 99 -14.01 14.88 -0.41
CA TYR A 99 -13.56 16.28 -0.43
C TYR A 99 -14.73 17.27 -0.46
N PRO A 100 -15.78 17.09 -1.28
CA PRO A 100 -16.97 17.94 -1.20
C PRO A 100 -17.62 17.93 0.19
N GLU A 101 -17.85 16.74 0.77
CA GLU A 101 -18.48 16.61 2.09
C GLU A 101 -17.66 17.30 3.20
N TRP A 102 -16.34 17.14 3.15
CA TRP A 102 -15.44 17.78 4.12
C TRP A 102 -15.29 19.27 3.89
N ALA A 103 -15.26 19.73 2.64
CA ALA A 103 -15.27 21.14 2.32
C ALA A 103 -16.53 21.83 2.87
N GLU A 104 -17.70 21.20 2.73
CA GLU A 104 -18.95 21.70 3.33
C GLU A 104 -18.84 21.80 4.86
N LYS A 105 -18.38 20.74 5.53
CA LYS A 105 -18.18 20.74 7.00
C LYS A 105 -17.22 21.83 7.48
N LEU A 106 -16.23 22.19 6.66
CA LEU A 106 -15.20 23.17 6.97
C LEU A 106 -15.53 24.58 6.45
N GLY A 107 -16.68 24.77 5.79
CA GLY A 107 -17.07 26.06 5.19
C GLY A 107 -16.12 26.52 4.08
N MET A 108 -15.53 25.58 3.33
CA MET A 108 -14.63 25.86 2.21
C MET A 108 -15.40 25.94 0.90
N GLU A 109 -15.02 26.86 0.02
CA GLU A 109 -15.49 26.86 -1.37
C GLU A 109 -14.91 25.65 -2.11
N TYR A 110 -15.79 24.89 -2.77
CA TYR A 110 -15.43 23.68 -3.51
C TYR A 110 -16.30 23.55 -4.76
N ASP A 111 -15.67 23.62 -5.93
CA ASP A 111 -16.29 23.62 -7.26
C ASP A 111 -15.68 22.58 -8.21
N ILE A 112 -14.95 21.61 -7.66
CA ILE A 112 -14.22 20.59 -8.43
C ILE A 112 -15.05 19.31 -8.56
N LYS A 113 -15.27 18.84 -9.77
CA LYS A 113 -15.90 17.55 -10.06
C LYS A 113 -14.85 16.44 -10.13
N GLY A 114 -14.99 15.40 -9.30
CA GLY A 114 -14.24 14.15 -9.46
C GLY A 114 -14.85 13.24 -10.53
N VAL A 115 -14.03 12.66 -11.40
CA VAL A 115 -14.43 11.67 -12.41
C VAL A 115 -13.34 10.60 -12.57
N HIS A 116 -13.73 9.39 -12.92
CA HIS A 116 -12.77 8.33 -13.22
C HIS A 116 -12.48 8.26 -14.73
N TYR A 117 -11.24 7.96 -15.13
CA TYR A 117 -10.86 7.98 -16.57
C TYR A 117 -11.75 7.06 -17.42
N SER A 118 -12.21 5.93 -16.86
CA SER A 118 -13.07 4.99 -17.56
C SER A 118 -14.41 5.59 -17.97
N GLU A 119 -14.97 6.54 -17.21
CA GLU A 119 -16.20 7.24 -17.58
C GLU A 119 -15.99 8.11 -18.83
N ILE A 120 -14.90 8.87 -18.86
CA ILE A 120 -14.56 9.71 -20.01
C ILE A 120 -14.36 8.86 -21.26
N LEU A 121 -13.60 7.76 -21.15
CA LEU A 121 -13.38 6.87 -22.29
C LEU A 121 -14.66 6.17 -22.73
N SER A 122 -15.49 5.71 -21.80
CA SER A 122 -16.80 5.14 -22.12
C SER A 122 -17.69 6.13 -22.88
N GLU A 123 -17.75 7.39 -22.45
CA GLU A 123 -18.52 8.44 -23.14
C GLU A 123 -17.99 8.66 -24.57
N LYS A 124 -16.67 8.76 -24.73
CA LYS A 124 -16.00 8.89 -26.05
C LYS A 124 -16.28 7.69 -26.96
N ILE A 125 -16.24 6.47 -26.43
CA ILE A 125 -16.53 5.23 -27.17
C ILE A 125 -17.99 5.22 -27.64
N LYS A 126 -18.93 5.52 -26.74
CA LYS A 126 -20.37 5.57 -27.06
C LYS A 126 -20.70 6.65 -28.09
N ALA A 127 -19.97 7.76 -28.07
CA ALA A 127 -20.09 8.83 -29.06
C ALA A 127 -19.43 8.51 -30.41
N GLY A 128 -18.64 7.43 -30.50
CA GLY A 128 -17.85 7.09 -31.69
C GLY A 128 -16.64 8.00 -31.90
N GLU A 129 -16.22 8.73 -30.87
CA GLU A 129 -15.07 9.65 -30.88
C GLU A 129 -13.75 8.96 -30.53
N PHE A 130 -13.81 7.78 -29.92
CA PHE A 130 -12.66 6.95 -29.57
C PHE A 130 -12.95 5.49 -29.88
N SER A 131 -11.98 4.78 -30.46
CA SER A 131 -12.09 3.36 -30.77
C SER A 131 -10.69 2.74 -30.79
N PHE A 132 -10.62 1.43 -30.52
CA PHE A 132 -9.38 0.69 -30.60
C PHE A 132 -9.18 0.16 -32.03
N PRO A 133 -7.96 0.23 -32.57
CA PRO A 133 -7.65 -0.40 -33.85
C PRO A 133 -7.70 -1.92 -33.72
N ASP A 134 -8.26 -2.60 -34.72
CA ASP A 134 -8.08 -4.04 -34.85
C ASP A 134 -6.68 -4.32 -35.40
N LYS A 135 -5.81 -4.84 -34.54
CA LYS A 135 -4.42 -5.18 -34.88
C LYS A 135 -4.24 -6.67 -35.22
N GLY A 136 -5.32 -7.45 -35.25
CA GLY A 136 -5.26 -8.90 -35.26
C GLY A 136 -4.69 -9.46 -33.95
N GLY A 137 -4.59 -10.79 -33.87
CA GLY A 137 -4.11 -11.50 -32.69
C GLY A 137 -5.07 -12.60 -32.24
N GLU A 138 -4.58 -13.48 -31.37
CA GLU A 138 -5.41 -14.53 -30.79
C GLU A 138 -6.40 -13.92 -29.78
N PRO A 139 -7.68 -14.34 -29.78
CA PRO A 139 -8.65 -13.90 -28.80
C PRO A 139 -8.17 -14.17 -27.37
N VAL A 140 -8.26 -13.17 -26.49
CA VAL A 140 -7.96 -13.32 -25.06
C VAL A 140 -9.25 -13.26 -24.26
N THR A 141 -9.46 -14.22 -23.36
CA THR A 141 -10.59 -14.19 -22.43
C THR A 141 -10.19 -13.45 -21.17
N VAL A 142 -10.92 -12.38 -20.83
CA VAL A 142 -10.66 -11.55 -19.66
C VAL A 142 -11.88 -11.48 -18.77
N THR A 143 -11.65 -11.30 -17.48
CA THR A 143 -12.69 -10.99 -16.51
C THR A 143 -12.37 -9.71 -15.75
N TRP A 144 -13.29 -9.22 -14.92
CA TRP A 144 -13.22 -7.89 -14.33
C TRP A 144 -13.37 -7.91 -12.80
N HIS A 145 -12.47 -7.19 -12.11
CA HIS A 145 -12.59 -6.95 -10.69
C HIS A 145 -13.25 -5.61 -10.38
N ASP A 146 -14.54 -5.66 -10.00
CA ASP A 146 -15.26 -4.50 -9.44
C ASP A 146 -14.65 -4.09 -8.08
N SER A 147 -13.78 -3.09 -8.11
CA SER A 147 -13.15 -2.54 -6.91
C SER A 147 -14.18 -1.85 -6.02
N CYS A 148 -14.06 -1.99 -4.70
CA CYS A 148 -15.06 -1.49 -3.75
C CYS A 148 -15.34 0.01 -3.86
N HIS A 149 -14.32 0.85 -4.08
CA HIS A 149 -14.47 2.30 -4.14
C HIS A 149 -15.16 2.78 -5.42
N ILE A 150 -14.85 2.21 -6.59
CA ILE A 150 -15.47 2.62 -7.86
C ILE A 150 -16.90 2.08 -7.99
N GLY A 151 -17.12 0.83 -7.56
CA GLY A 151 -18.42 0.17 -7.65
C GLY A 151 -19.36 0.62 -6.52
N ARG A 152 -19.09 0.18 -5.28
CA ARG A 152 -20.04 0.37 -4.16
C ARG A 152 -20.18 1.81 -3.70
N VAL A 153 -19.13 2.62 -3.84
CA VAL A 153 -19.16 4.03 -3.39
C VAL A 153 -19.51 4.96 -4.55
N SER A 154 -18.81 4.87 -5.68
CA SER A 154 -19.05 5.75 -6.83
C SER A 154 -20.17 5.29 -7.78
N GLY A 155 -20.65 4.05 -7.67
CA GLY A 155 -21.73 3.52 -8.53
C GLY A 155 -21.31 3.31 -9.99
N VAL A 156 -20.01 3.28 -10.28
CA VAL A 156 -19.45 3.21 -11.62
C VAL A 156 -19.13 1.75 -11.96
N TYR A 157 -20.05 1.10 -12.68
CA TYR A 157 -19.93 -0.31 -13.07
C TYR A 157 -19.77 -0.50 -14.58
N GLU A 158 -20.58 0.18 -15.38
CA GLU A 158 -20.57 0.03 -16.85
C GLU A 158 -19.36 0.66 -17.53
N PRO A 159 -18.87 1.85 -17.16
CA PRO A 159 -17.81 2.49 -17.93
C PRO A 159 -16.52 1.67 -18.08
N PRO A 160 -16.01 0.98 -17.04
CA PRO A 160 -14.91 0.03 -17.23
C PRO A 160 -15.25 -1.13 -18.18
N ARG A 161 -16.48 -1.64 -18.14
CA ARG A 161 -16.94 -2.73 -19.02
C ARG A 161 -17.07 -2.27 -20.47
N ASP A 162 -17.56 -1.07 -20.70
CA ASP A 162 -17.65 -0.45 -22.02
C ASP A 162 -16.25 -0.32 -22.63
N LEU A 163 -15.27 0.10 -21.83
CA LEU A 163 -13.87 0.16 -22.23
C LEU A 163 -13.33 -1.23 -22.61
N ILE A 164 -13.56 -2.26 -21.79
CA ILE A 164 -13.12 -3.64 -22.06
C ILE A 164 -13.75 -4.18 -23.35
N LYS A 165 -15.07 -4.03 -23.51
CA LYS A 165 -15.83 -4.55 -24.67
C LYS A 165 -15.48 -3.83 -25.97
N ALA A 166 -14.93 -2.61 -25.90
CA ALA A 166 -14.51 -1.87 -27.08
C ALA A 166 -13.19 -2.35 -27.68
N ILE A 167 -12.42 -3.17 -26.96
CA ILE A 167 -11.13 -3.68 -27.43
C ILE A 167 -11.34 -4.90 -28.35
N PRO A 168 -10.87 -4.86 -29.60
CA PRO A 168 -10.93 -6.00 -30.52
C PRO A 168 -10.24 -7.24 -29.95
N ASN A 169 -10.74 -8.43 -30.32
CA ASN A 169 -10.19 -9.73 -29.91
C ASN A 169 -10.19 -9.98 -28.39
N VAL A 170 -11.02 -9.25 -27.63
CA VAL A 170 -11.26 -9.49 -26.20
C VAL A 170 -12.60 -10.18 -25.99
N ASN A 171 -12.57 -11.36 -25.38
CA ASN A 171 -13.75 -12.07 -24.91
C ASN A 171 -13.97 -11.77 -23.42
N PHE A 172 -14.91 -10.87 -23.11
CA PHE A 172 -15.21 -10.50 -21.73
C PHE A 172 -16.19 -11.46 -21.07
N VAL A 173 -15.84 -11.99 -19.90
CA VAL A 173 -16.69 -12.87 -19.08
C VAL A 173 -16.79 -12.35 -17.64
N GLU A 174 -18.00 -12.31 -17.09
CA GLU A 174 -18.24 -11.90 -15.71
C GLU A 174 -17.97 -13.04 -14.73
N MET A 175 -17.41 -12.71 -13.57
CA MET A 175 -17.35 -13.63 -12.42
C MET A 175 -18.72 -13.81 -11.77
N THR A 176 -18.91 -14.90 -11.02
CA THR A 176 -20.17 -15.20 -10.31
C THR A 176 -20.67 -14.03 -9.48
N HIS A 177 -19.80 -13.46 -8.63
CA HIS A 177 -20.09 -12.22 -7.94
C HIS A 177 -19.52 -11.05 -8.73
N HIS A 178 -20.37 -10.14 -9.18
CA HIS A 178 -19.95 -8.91 -9.86
C HIS A 178 -20.76 -7.72 -9.34
N HIS A 179 -20.39 -6.52 -9.77
CA HIS A 179 -21.00 -5.27 -9.33
C HIS A 179 -20.97 -5.10 -7.80
N ASP A 180 -22.09 -4.76 -7.17
CA ASP A 180 -22.22 -4.54 -5.73
C ASP A 180 -22.02 -5.82 -4.91
N ALA A 181 -22.19 -6.99 -5.53
CA ALA A 181 -21.94 -8.29 -4.93
C ALA A 181 -20.46 -8.71 -4.95
N ALA A 182 -19.59 -8.05 -5.73
CA ALA A 182 -18.20 -8.49 -5.95
C ALA A 182 -17.36 -8.60 -4.66
N HIS A 183 -16.63 -9.70 -4.49
CA HIS A 183 -15.76 -9.87 -3.33
C HIS A 183 -14.60 -8.87 -3.32
N CYS A 184 -14.18 -8.48 -2.12
CA CYS A 184 -13.02 -7.60 -1.92
C CYS A 184 -11.73 -8.30 -2.40
N CYS A 185 -10.74 -7.54 -2.87
CA CYS A 185 -9.40 -8.08 -3.17
C CYS A 185 -8.61 -8.43 -1.91
N GLY A 186 -8.95 -7.83 -0.75
CA GLY A 186 -8.25 -8.05 0.52
C GLY A 186 -7.14 -7.04 0.84
N SER A 187 -6.95 -5.95 0.08
CA SER A 187 -5.77 -5.08 0.26
C SER A 187 -5.80 -4.24 1.55
N VAL A 188 -6.36 -3.03 1.51
CA VAL A 188 -6.03 -1.91 2.43
C VAL A 188 -5.94 -2.27 3.93
N LEU A 189 -7.06 -2.64 4.58
CA LEU A 189 -7.06 -2.86 6.03
C LEU A 189 -6.54 -4.25 6.42
N THR A 190 -6.83 -5.26 5.60
CA THR A 190 -6.42 -6.63 5.90
C THR A 190 -4.93 -6.79 5.72
N LEU A 191 -4.29 -6.13 4.74
CA LEU A 191 -2.82 -6.13 4.60
C LEU A 191 -2.10 -5.53 5.80
N ILE A 192 -2.66 -4.49 6.41
CA ILE A 192 -2.00 -3.82 7.54
C ILE A 192 -2.19 -4.64 8.83
N LYS A 193 -3.36 -5.25 9.01
CA LYS A 193 -3.74 -5.92 10.26
C LYS A 193 -3.47 -7.43 10.26
N ASP A 194 -3.74 -8.09 9.16
CA ASP A 194 -3.68 -9.56 9.00
C ASP A 194 -3.30 -9.97 7.56
N PRO A 195 -2.02 -9.76 7.16
CA PRO A 195 -1.56 -10.06 5.81
C PRO A 195 -1.86 -11.49 5.32
N PRO A 196 -1.77 -12.55 6.15
CA PRO A 196 -2.17 -13.89 5.73
C PRO A 196 -3.62 -13.97 5.24
N ILE A 197 -4.57 -13.34 5.94
CA ILE A 197 -5.99 -13.35 5.54
C ILE A 197 -6.21 -12.56 4.24
N ALA A 198 -5.41 -11.51 3.98
CA ALA A 198 -5.54 -10.72 2.76
C ALA A 198 -5.36 -11.60 1.50
N ALA A 199 -4.37 -12.50 1.51
CA ALA A 199 -4.11 -13.42 0.41
C ALA A 199 -5.24 -14.46 0.22
N ASP A 200 -5.87 -14.90 1.31
CA ASP A 200 -7.01 -15.83 1.25
C ASP A 200 -8.26 -15.18 0.65
N ILE A 201 -8.53 -13.92 1.03
CA ILE A 201 -9.64 -13.13 0.47
C ILE A 201 -9.43 -12.91 -1.04
N GLY A 202 -8.25 -12.45 -1.44
CA GLY A 202 -7.92 -12.27 -2.86
C GLY A 202 -7.93 -13.59 -3.62
N GLY A 203 -7.46 -14.68 -3.01
CA GLY A 203 -7.51 -16.02 -3.59
C GLY A 203 -8.92 -16.49 -3.91
N THR A 204 -9.89 -16.19 -3.04
CA THR A 204 -11.32 -16.48 -3.30
C THR A 204 -11.82 -15.74 -4.53
N ARG A 205 -11.39 -14.49 -4.73
CA ARG A 205 -11.73 -13.72 -5.92
C ARG A 205 -11.12 -14.32 -7.19
N LEU A 206 -9.87 -14.77 -7.12
CA LEU A 206 -9.19 -15.42 -8.26
C LEU A 206 -9.78 -16.79 -8.60
N ASP A 207 -10.34 -17.51 -7.62
CA ASP A 207 -11.07 -18.76 -7.88
C ASP A 207 -12.29 -18.55 -8.77
N GLU A 208 -13.04 -17.44 -8.57
CA GLU A 208 -14.14 -17.10 -9.47
C GLU A 208 -13.66 -16.80 -10.89
N ALA A 209 -12.52 -16.11 -11.02
CA ALA A 209 -11.95 -15.78 -12.31
C ALA A 209 -11.52 -17.04 -13.09
N LEU A 210 -10.90 -17.99 -12.40
CA LEU A 210 -10.54 -19.29 -12.97
C LEU A 210 -11.79 -20.11 -13.35
N ALA A 211 -12.83 -20.09 -12.51
CA ALA A 211 -14.07 -20.83 -12.75
C ALA A 211 -14.80 -20.39 -14.02
N VAL A 212 -14.67 -19.13 -14.42
CA VAL A 212 -15.25 -18.60 -15.66
C VAL A 212 -14.32 -18.71 -16.87
N GLY A 213 -13.17 -19.36 -16.70
CA GLY A 213 -12.22 -19.63 -17.78
C GLY A 213 -11.43 -18.41 -18.26
N ALA A 214 -11.28 -17.38 -17.42
CA ALA A 214 -10.53 -16.18 -17.79
C ALA A 214 -9.01 -16.45 -17.84
N ASN A 215 -8.34 -15.88 -18.84
CA ASN A 215 -6.88 -15.87 -18.93
C ASN A 215 -6.27 -14.76 -18.08
N LYS A 216 -6.97 -13.62 -17.98
CA LYS A 216 -6.53 -12.44 -17.22
C LYS A 216 -7.68 -11.88 -16.37
N VAL A 217 -7.35 -11.37 -15.19
CA VAL A 217 -8.23 -10.51 -14.39
C VAL A 217 -7.81 -9.07 -14.59
N LEU A 218 -8.72 -8.25 -15.10
CA LEU A 218 -8.53 -6.82 -15.22
C LEU A 218 -8.90 -6.14 -13.89
N ALA A 219 -7.98 -5.34 -13.36
CA ALA A 219 -8.20 -4.51 -12.17
C ALA A 219 -8.24 -3.02 -12.55
N LEU A 220 -8.79 -2.18 -11.67
CA LEU A 220 -8.81 -0.71 -11.84
C LEU A 220 -8.02 0.04 -10.78
N CYS A 221 -7.86 -0.60 -9.63
CA CYS A 221 -7.26 0.00 -8.47
C CYS A 221 -5.84 -0.53 -8.36
N PRO A 222 -4.81 0.35 -8.33
CA PRO A 222 -3.43 -0.08 -8.15
C PRO A 222 -3.27 -0.98 -6.92
N CYS A 223 -3.93 -0.66 -5.80
CA CYS A 223 -3.88 -1.49 -4.59
C CYS A 223 -4.58 -2.85 -4.75
N CYS A 224 -5.60 -2.96 -5.61
CA CYS A 224 -6.25 -4.24 -5.90
C CYS A 224 -5.38 -5.10 -6.82
N GLU A 225 -4.72 -4.49 -7.81
CA GLU A 225 -3.78 -5.18 -8.68
C GLU A 225 -2.62 -5.79 -7.88
N VAL A 226 -1.92 -4.99 -7.07
CA VAL A 226 -0.85 -5.48 -6.18
C VAL A 226 -1.33 -6.66 -5.33
N GLN A 227 -2.47 -6.50 -4.66
CA GLN A 227 -2.99 -7.54 -3.78
C GLN A 227 -3.39 -8.81 -4.52
N LEU A 228 -4.03 -8.69 -5.68
CA LEU A 228 -4.45 -9.85 -6.46
C LEU A 228 -3.23 -10.57 -7.06
N ARG A 229 -2.18 -9.86 -7.48
CA ARG A 229 -0.89 -10.47 -7.87
C ARG A 229 -0.27 -11.25 -6.72
N ILE A 230 -0.19 -10.67 -5.52
CA ILE A 230 0.29 -11.36 -4.31
C ILE A 230 -0.57 -12.58 -3.98
N SER A 231 -1.90 -12.46 -4.10
CA SER A 231 -2.83 -13.55 -3.83
C SER A 231 -2.68 -14.68 -4.86
N ALA A 232 -2.39 -14.34 -6.13
CA ALA A 232 -2.13 -15.32 -7.17
C ALA A 232 -0.87 -16.14 -6.86
N GLU A 233 0.22 -15.46 -6.46
CA GLU A 233 1.48 -16.13 -6.07
C GLU A 233 1.31 -16.98 -4.80
N LYS A 234 0.82 -16.40 -3.70
CA LYS A 234 0.70 -17.09 -2.39
C LYS A 234 -0.32 -18.24 -2.39
N ARG A 235 -1.22 -18.30 -3.39
CA ARG A 235 -2.29 -19.31 -3.49
C ARG A 235 -2.17 -20.16 -4.76
N ASP A 236 -1.02 -20.11 -5.43
CA ASP A 236 -0.70 -20.88 -6.63
C ASP A 236 -1.79 -20.79 -7.72
N LYS A 237 -2.31 -19.59 -7.97
CA LYS A 237 -3.35 -19.36 -8.99
C LYS A 237 -2.69 -19.00 -10.33
N PRO A 238 -2.87 -19.81 -11.38
CA PRO A 238 -2.25 -19.56 -12.69
C PRO A 238 -3.09 -18.57 -13.50
N ILE A 239 -3.27 -17.36 -12.98
CA ILE A 239 -4.02 -16.29 -13.65
C ILE A 239 -3.23 -14.99 -13.61
N GLU A 240 -3.20 -14.29 -14.73
CA GLU A 240 -2.52 -13.01 -14.84
C GLU A 240 -3.44 -11.89 -14.35
N VAL A 241 -2.88 -10.96 -13.59
CA VAL A 241 -3.60 -9.79 -13.07
C VAL A 241 -2.93 -8.55 -13.66
N ILE A 242 -3.73 -7.73 -14.34
CA ILE A 242 -3.27 -6.53 -15.05
C ILE A 242 -4.26 -5.38 -14.90
N ASP A 243 -3.76 -4.16 -14.76
CA ASP A 243 -4.58 -2.96 -14.72
C ASP A 243 -5.26 -2.70 -16.08
N LEU A 244 -6.49 -2.18 -16.02
CA LEU A 244 -7.30 -1.89 -17.20
C LEU A 244 -6.70 -0.79 -18.07
N ALA A 245 -6.07 0.23 -17.49
CA ALA A 245 -5.45 1.29 -18.26
C ALA A 245 -4.26 0.72 -19.03
N HIS A 246 -3.41 -0.07 -18.38
CA HIS A 246 -2.31 -0.79 -19.03
C HIS A 246 -2.85 -1.63 -20.18
N PHE A 247 -3.78 -2.55 -19.89
CA PHE A 247 -4.33 -3.48 -20.87
C PHE A 247 -4.94 -2.76 -22.08
N ALA A 248 -5.72 -1.72 -21.86
CA ALA A 248 -6.32 -0.92 -22.92
C ALA A 248 -5.27 -0.13 -23.72
N ALA A 249 -4.27 0.47 -23.07
CA ALA A 249 -3.20 1.19 -23.77
C ALA A 249 -2.33 0.23 -24.60
N SER A 250 -2.12 -1.01 -24.16
CA SER A 250 -1.47 -2.05 -24.97
C SER A 250 -2.24 -2.39 -26.23
N ALA A 251 -3.58 -2.37 -26.20
CA ALA A 251 -4.40 -2.52 -27.41
C ALA A 251 -4.20 -1.36 -28.41
N LEU A 252 -3.86 -0.15 -27.94
CA LEU A 252 -3.44 0.96 -28.80
C LEU A 252 -2.00 0.82 -29.32
N GLY A 253 -1.23 -0.17 -28.83
CA GLY A 253 0.14 -0.46 -29.22
C GLY A 253 1.20 0.23 -28.38
N TYR A 254 0.84 0.73 -27.19
CA TYR A 254 1.83 1.16 -26.22
C TYR A 254 2.33 -0.04 -25.43
N ASP A 255 3.64 -0.10 -25.23
CA ASP A 255 4.27 -1.11 -24.40
C ASP A 255 4.84 -0.44 -23.16
N PHE A 256 4.59 -1.05 -21.99
CA PHE A 256 5.08 -0.59 -20.71
C PHE A 256 5.86 -1.73 -20.07
N PRO A 257 7.06 -1.47 -19.51
CA PRO A 257 7.76 -2.48 -18.74
C PRO A 257 6.85 -3.00 -17.61
N ASP A 258 6.78 -4.32 -17.44
CA ASP A 258 6.04 -4.92 -16.33
C ASP A 258 6.62 -4.39 -15.00
N PRO A 259 5.85 -3.62 -14.21
CA PRO A 259 6.32 -3.09 -12.94
C PRO A 259 6.41 -4.18 -11.86
N ASN A 260 5.71 -5.31 -12.03
CA ASN A 260 5.49 -6.29 -10.98
C ASN A 260 6.79 -6.79 -10.30
N PRO A 261 7.90 -7.10 -11.00
CA PRO A 261 9.13 -7.54 -10.33
C PRO A 261 9.69 -6.53 -9.32
N GLU A 262 9.67 -5.23 -9.66
CA GLU A 262 10.13 -4.18 -8.75
C GLU A 262 9.08 -3.89 -7.68
N VAL A 263 7.78 -3.92 -8.03
CA VAL A 263 6.67 -3.80 -7.07
C VAL A 263 6.76 -4.90 -6.01
N GLN A 264 6.95 -6.17 -6.38
CA GLN A 264 7.10 -7.28 -5.43
C GLN A 264 8.33 -7.08 -4.54
N LYS A 265 9.44 -6.59 -5.09
CA LYS A 265 10.64 -6.30 -4.31
C LYS A 265 10.38 -5.21 -3.27
N GLN A 266 9.76 -4.10 -3.66
CA GLN A 266 9.41 -3.01 -2.74
C GLN A 266 8.37 -3.45 -1.71
N TRP A 267 7.38 -4.24 -2.14
CA TRP A 267 6.34 -4.76 -1.26
C TRP A 267 6.88 -5.77 -0.25
N GLY A 268 7.83 -6.63 -0.66
CA GLY A 268 8.51 -7.56 0.24
C GLY A 268 9.23 -6.85 1.39
N VAL A 269 9.79 -5.66 1.13
CA VAL A 269 10.36 -4.80 2.19
C VAL A 269 9.27 -4.29 3.14
N PHE A 270 8.12 -3.86 2.60
CA PHE A 270 6.99 -3.39 3.40
C PHE A 270 6.41 -4.51 4.29
N ASP A 271 6.15 -5.70 3.75
CA ASP A 271 5.69 -6.88 4.50
C ASP A 271 6.67 -7.25 5.62
N ALA A 272 7.98 -7.22 5.33
CA ALA A 272 9.01 -7.51 6.33
C ALA A 272 9.05 -6.45 7.44
N MET A 273 8.84 -5.18 7.11
CA MET A 273 8.75 -4.09 8.10
C MET A 273 7.49 -4.20 8.96
N ILE A 274 6.34 -4.57 8.38
CA ILE A 274 5.12 -4.86 9.18
C ILE A 274 5.42 -5.97 10.18
N GLY A 275 6.03 -7.08 9.73
CA GLY A 275 6.41 -8.18 10.61
C GLY A 275 7.34 -7.72 11.74
N LEU A 276 8.35 -6.92 11.41
CA LEU A 276 9.29 -6.33 12.38
C LEU A 276 8.60 -5.46 13.43
N MET A 277 7.57 -4.70 13.06
CA MET A 277 6.85 -3.79 13.95
C MET A 277 5.87 -4.49 14.90
N THR A 278 5.72 -5.82 14.81
CA THR A 278 4.93 -6.59 15.79
C THR A 278 5.73 -6.83 17.08
N PRO A 279 5.05 -7.07 18.24
CA PRO A 279 5.75 -7.44 19.48
C PRO A 279 6.70 -8.63 19.30
N GLN A 280 6.28 -9.64 18.52
CA GLN A 280 7.10 -10.83 18.25
C GLN A 280 8.28 -10.51 17.33
N GLY A 281 8.05 -9.83 16.21
CA GLY A 281 9.13 -9.46 15.29
C GLY A 281 10.19 -8.60 15.96
N PHE A 282 9.77 -7.67 16.83
CA PHE A 282 10.70 -6.88 17.61
C PHE A 282 11.47 -7.72 18.65
N ALA A 283 10.79 -8.65 19.34
CA ALA A 283 11.44 -9.58 20.26
C ALA A 283 12.48 -10.47 19.55
N ASP A 284 12.18 -10.93 18.34
CA ASP A 284 13.08 -11.75 17.53
C ASP A 284 14.36 -10.98 17.17
N ILE A 285 14.26 -9.70 16.81
CA ILE A 285 15.42 -8.84 16.61
C ILE A 285 16.23 -8.69 17.89
N MET A 286 15.58 -8.38 19.02
CA MET A 286 16.26 -8.26 20.31
C MET A 286 17.00 -9.56 20.68
N GLY A 287 16.42 -10.72 20.35
CA GLY A 287 17.01 -12.03 20.53
C GLY A 287 18.37 -12.22 19.85
N THR A 288 18.65 -11.46 18.79
CA THR A 288 19.93 -11.52 18.04
C THR A 288 21.05 -10.65 18.62
N MET A 289 20.80 -9.93 19.71
CA MET A 289 21.70 -8.90 20.24
C MET A 289 21.79 -8.89 21.78
N TRP A 290 21.64 -10.05 22.43
CA TRP A 290 21.74 -10.16 23.89
C TRP A 290 23.05 -9.61 24.49
N PRO A 291 24.25 -9.88 23.92
CA PRO A 291 25.49 -9.30 24.44
C PRO A 291 25.45 -7.77 24.50
N GLU A 292 24.97 -7.14 23.43
CA GLU A 292 24.89 -5.70 23.24
C GLU A 292 23.82 -5.09 24.15
N LEU A 293 22.63 -5.70 24.24
CA LEU A 293 21.56 -5.30 25.16
C LEU A 293 22.03 -5.34 26.61
N ILE A 294 22.66 -6.42 27.06
CA ILE A 294 23.13 -6.55 28.45
C ILE A 294 24.28 -5.57 28.73
N ASN A 295 25.18 -5.33 27.77
CA ASN A 295 26.24 -4.33 27.90
C ASN A 295 25.71 -2.89 27.94
N ALA A 296 24.60 -2.62 27.28
CA ALA A 296 23.99 -1.30 27.24
C ALA A 296 23.22 -0.94 28.53
N MET A 297 22.90 -1.92 29.39
CA MET A 297 22.14 -1.69 30.62
C MET A 297 22.80 -0.63 31.52
N PRO A 298 22.04 0.37 32.00
CA PRO A 298 22.59 1.46 32.80
C PRO A 298 22.96 0.99 34.22
N PHE A 299 23.63 1.88 34.98
CA PHE A 299 23.92 1.69 36.41
C PHE A 299 24.72 0.42 36.76
N GLY A 300 25.49 -0.14 35.81
CA GLY A 300 26.25 -1.37 36.03
C GLY A 300 25.37 -2.63 36.13
N MET A 301 24.11 -2.55 35.69
CA MET A 301 23.19 -3.69 35.72
C MET A 301 23.64 -4.83 34.81
N GLY A 302 24.39 -4.59 33.74
CA GLY A 302 24.88 -5.63 32.84
C GLY A 302 25.72 -6.71 33.55
N PRO A 303 26.83 -6.35 34.21
CA PRO A 303 27.60 -7.28 35.06
C PRO A 303 26.77 -7.96 36.15
N MET A 304 25.86 -7.23 36.80
CA MET A 304 24.94 -7.78 37.81
C MET A 304 24.07 -8.88 37.22
N MET A 305 23.42 -8.63 36.09
CA MET A 305 22.54 -9.59 35.41
C MET A 305 23.30 -10.85 35.00
N ARG A 306 24.54 -10.73 34.52
CA ARG A 306 25.43 -11.88 34.23
C ARG A 306 25.77 -12.70 35.47
N PHE A 307 25.98 -12.05 36.62
CA PHE A 307 26.22 -12.74 37.87
C PHE A 307 24.95 -13.50 38.32
N PHE A 308 23.80 -12.83 38.31
CA PHE A 308 22.53 -13.44 38.71
C PHE A 308 22.12 -14.60 37.78
N GLY A 309 22.43 -14.53 36.48
CA GLY A 309 22.24 -15.64 35.55
C GLY A 309 22.96 -16.93 35.93
N LYS A 310 24.08 -16.84 36.65
CA LYS A 310 24.88 -17.99 37.12
C LYS A 310 24.43 -18.53 38.48
N VAL A 311 23.61 -17.78 39.23
CA VAL A 311 23.13 -18.18 40.55
C VAL A 311 21.79 -18.92 40.40
N PRO A 312 21.70 -20.20 40.81
CA PRO A 312 20.46 -20.96 40.72
C PRO A 312 19.29 -20.23 41.40
N GLY A 313 18.17 -20.06 40.69
CA GLY A 313 16.95 -19.43 41.20
C GLY A 313 16.95 -17.90 41.28
N ALA A 314 18.09 -17.22 41.15
CA ALA A 314 18.17 -15.76 41.30
C ALA A 314 17.40 -14.99 40.23
N MET A 315 17.43 -15.45 38.97
CA MET A 315 16.64 -14.85 37.88
C MET A 315 15.13 -15.01 38.08
N GLY A 316 14.69 -16.11 38.70
CA GLY A 316 13.28 -16.35 39.00
C GLY A 316 12.72 -15.36 40.03
N LEU A 317 13.55 -14.98 41.02
CA LEU A 317 13.19 -13.96 42.01
C LEU A 317 13.07 -12.55 41.42
N MET A 318 13.85 -12.24 40.38
CA MET A 318 13.79 -10.95 39.68
C MET A 318 12.72 -10.90 38.58
N LYS A 319 12.21 -12.05 38.12
CA LYS A 319 11.24 -12.14 37.02
C LYS A 319 10.02 -11.21 37.19
N PRO A 320 9.40 -11.09 38.39
CA PRO A 320 8.26 -10.17 38.60
C PRO A 320 8.60 -8.69 38.44
N MET A 321 9.88 -8.30 38.50
CA MET A 321 10.31 -6.91 38.37
C MET A 321 10.51 -6.48 36.91
N PHE A 322 10.72 -7.41 35.97
CA PHE A 322 11.01 -7.08 34.58
C PHE A 322 9.91 -6.27 33.87
N PRO A 323 8.60 -6.55 34.07
CA PRO A 323 7.55 -5.69 33.50
C PRO A 323 7.58 -4.24 33.96
N ILE A 324 8.17 -3.95 35.11
CA ILE A 324 8.29 -2.59 35.65
C ILE A 324 9.61 -1.95 35.22
N LEU A 325 10.69 -2.73 35.22
CA LEU A 325 12.04 -2.23 34.93
C LEU A 325 12.28 -2.06 33.42
N PHE A 326 11.88 -3.04 32.61
CA PHE A 326 12.17 -3.07 31.19
C PHE A 326 11.63 -1.83 30.45
N PRO A 327 10.40 -1.33 30.72
CA PRO A 327 9.92 -0.11 30.09
C PRO A 327 10.72 1.16 30.41
N ARG A 328 11.37 1.19 31.57
CA ARG A 328 12.22 2.32 31.97
C ARG A 328 13.64 2.19 31.44
N LEU A 329 14.16 0.97 31.38
CA LEU A 329 15.54 0.70 30.98
C LEU A 329 15.73 0.74 29.46
N LEU A 330 14.77 0.20 28.70
CA LEU A 330 14.90 0.07 27.25
C LEU A 330 15.15 1.43 26.57
N PRO A 331 14.40 2.52 26.85
CA PRO A 331 14.68 3.84 26.26
C PRO A 331 16.10 4.36 26.55
N MET A 332 16.65 4.10 27.74
CA MET A 332 18.02 4.49 28.09
C MET A 332 19.09 3.67 27.34
N MET A 333 18.74 2.45 26.93
CA MET A 333 19.62 1.55 26.18
C MET A 333 19.57 1.83 24.68
N MET A 334 18.43 2.29 24.14
CA MET A 334 18.21 2.48 22.70
C MET A 334 19.32 3.25 21.99
N PRO A 335 19.84 4.40 22.49
CA PRO A 335 20.91 5.12 21.78
C PRO A 335 22.20 4.31 21.57
N LYS A 336 22.50 3.36 22.47
CA LYS A 336 23.69 2.50 22.37
C LYS A 336 23.44 1.27 21.50
N VAL A 337 22.21 0.80 21.46
CA VAL A 337 21.82 -0.45 20.77
C VAL A 337 21.34 -0.18 19.34
N MET A 338 20.85 1.02 19.05
CA MET A 338 20.29 1.40 17.76
C MET A 338 21.21 1.07 16.57
N PRO A 339 22.54 1.36 16.59
CA PRO A 339 23.40 1.02 15.45
C PRO A 339 23.44 -0.48 15.14
N VAL A 340 23.48 -1.32 16.18
CA VAL A 340 23.46 -2.78 16.03
C VAL A 340 22.08 -3.26 15.59
N MET A 341 21.02 -2.65 16.11
CA MET A 341 19.66 -2.96 15.70
C MET A 341 19.43 -2.67 14.21
N LEU A 342 19.90 -1.52 13.73
CA LEU A 342 19.84 -1.16 12.31
C LEU A 342 20.64 -2.15 11.44
N ASP A 343 21.83 -2.56 11.87
CA ASP A 343 22.62 -3.60 11.18
C ASP A 343 21.87 -4.94 11.09
N ARG A 344 21.26 -5.38 12.20
CA ARG A 344 20.45 -6.62 12.23
C ARG A 344 19.21 -6.54 11.35
N ILE A 345 18.55 -5.38 11.31
CA ILE A 345 17.40 -5.13 10.43
C ILE A 345 17.83 -5.16 8.97
N ALA A 346 18.91 -4.47 8.60
CA ALA A 346 19.43 -4.44 7.24
C ALA A 346 19.88 -5.83 6.73
N GLN A 347 20.40 -6.68 7.61
CA GLN A 347 20.75 -8.07 7.28
C GLN A 347 19.53 -8.96 7.03
N LYS A 348 18.39 -8.65 7.67
CA LYS A 348 17.15 -9.43 7.56
C LYS A 348 16.22 -8.94 6.45
N ILE A 349 16.23 -7.65 6.16
CA ILE A 349 15.31 -7.02 5.22
C ILE A 349 16.12 -6.41 4.08
N PRO A 350 16.09 -6.99 2.87
CA PRO A 350 16.85 -6.50 1.72
C PRO A 350 16.24 -5.20 1.19
N MET A 351 16.60 -4.09 1.83
CA MET A 351 16.14 -2.76 1.47
C MET A 351 16.97 -2.16 0.31
N PRO A 352 16.35 -1.34 -0.56
CA PRO A 352 17.09 -0.47 -1.48
C PRO A 352 17.97 0.55 -0.74
N ASP A 353 19.05 1.00 -1.40
CA ASP A 353 20.03 1.95 -0.82
C ASP A 353 19.38 3.23 -0.28
N TYR A 354 18.46 3.84 -1.05
CA TYR A 354 17.77 5.06 -0.63
C TYR A 354 16.95 4.88 0.66
N MET A 355 16.49 3.66 0.95
CA MET A 355 15.75 3.37 2.16
C MET A 355 16.70 3.15 3.34
N LEU A 356 17.81 2.43 3.12
CA LEU A 356 18.88 2.24 4.12
C LEU A 356 19.43 3.58 4.60
N GLU A 357 19.62 4.54 3.70
CA GLU A 357 20.10 5.89 4.01
C GLU A 357 19.16 6.66 4.94
N GLN A 358 17.84 6.39 4.90
CA GLN A 358 16.83 7.07 5.72
C GLN A 358 16.57 6.38 7.07
N MET A 359 16.92 5.11 7.21
CA MET A 359 16.66 4.32 8.42
C MET A 359 17.20 4.95 9.72
N PRO A 360 18.42 5.54 9.76
CA PRO A 360 18.94 6.19 10.96
C PRO A 360 18.05 7.35 11.48
N ASP A 361 17.38 8.06 10.57
CA ASP A 361 16.51 9.20 10.92
C ASP A 361 15.06 8.77 11.19
N LEU A 362 14.59 7.73 10.49
CA LEU A 362 13.22 7.24 10.61
C LEU A 362 13.01 6.35 11.83
N MET A 363 13.91 5.39 12.07
CA MET A 363 13.72 4.40 13.13
C MET A 363 13.55 5.00 14.52
N PRO A 364 14.33 6.00 14.96
CA PRO A 364 14.09 6.64 16.25
C PRO A 364 12.67 7.19 16.39
N LYS A 365 12.16 7.87 15.37
CA LYS A 365 10.80 8.43 15.35
C LYS A 365 9.73 7.34 15.38
N VAL A 366 9.94 6.24 14.63
CA VAL A 366 9.04 5.08 14.65
C VAL A 366 9.01 4.47 16.04
N MET A 367 10.19 4.26 16.66
CA MET A 367 10.31 3.66 17.98
C MET A 367 9.69 4.54 19.06
N ASP A 368 9.88 5.85 19.02
CA ASP A 368 9.28 6.79 19.98
C ASP A 368 7.74 6.74 19.94
N ASN A 369 7.15 6.55 18.75
CA ASN A 369 5.72 6.41 18.58
C ASN A 369 5.20 5.00 18.92
N LEU A 370 5.91 3.95 18.52
CA LEU A 370 5.44 2.56 18.63
C LEU A 370 5.66 1.98 20.03
N MET A 371 6.83 2.24 20.64
CA MET A 371 7.22 1.60 21.90
C MET A 371 6.24 1.83 23.05
N PRO A 372 5.68 3.04 23.29
CA PRO A 372 4.72 3.25 24.37
C PRO A 372 3.49 2.32 24.30
N HIS A 373 3.12 1.90 23.08
CA HIS A 373 1.97 1.04 22.82
C HIS A 373 2.33 -0.45 22.74
N MET A 374 3.58 -0.79 22.41
CA MET A 374 4.04 -2.17 22.21
C MET A 374 4.69 -2.80 23.45
N ILE A 375 5.22 -1.98 24.36
CA ILE A 375 6.15 -2.46 25.41
C ILE A 375 5.53 -3.48 26.37
N GLY A 376 4.24 -3.37 26.65
CA GLY A 376 3.51 -4.31 27.51
C GLY A 376 3.50 -5.72 26.93
N ASP A 377 3.27 -5.85 25.63
CA ASP A 377 3.20 -7.12 24.91
C ASP A 377 4.60 -7.66 24.58
N LEU A 378 5.58 -6.77 24.45
CA LEU A 378 6.98 -7.13 24.19
C LEU A 378 7.65 -7.80 25.40
N VAL A 379 7.41 -7.30 26.61
CA VAL A 379 8.10 -7.75 27.83
C VAL A 379 8.03 -9.27 28.04
N PRO A 380 6.85 -9.93 27.96
CA PRO A 380 6.77 -11.38 28.11
C PRO A 380 7.61 -12.14 27.08
N LEU A 381 7.70 -11.63 25.85
CA LEU A 381 8.39 -12.28 24.73
C LEU A 381 9.91 -12.22 24.87
N VAL A 382 10.45 -11.18 25.51
CA VAL A 382 11.90 -10.98 25.67
C VAL A 382 12.46 -11.50 26.99
N THR A 383 11.62 -11.57 28.03
CA THR A 383 12.08 -11.86 29.40
C THR A 383 12.66 -13.26 29.54
N ASP A 384 11.94 -14.28 29.09
CA ASP A 384 12.38 -15.67 29.24
C ASP A 384 13.56 -16.02 28.34
N PRO A 385 13.61 -15.60 27.05
CA PRO A 385 14.80 -15.75 26.22
C PRO A 385 16.04 -15.06 26.80
N MET A 386 15.91 -13.86 27.38
CA MET A 386 17.02 -13.18 28.06
C MET A 386 17.53 -13.98 29.26
N ILE A 387 16.62 -14.53 30.09
CA ILE A 387 16.99 -15.37 31.24
C ILE A 387 17.74 -16.62 30.76
N ALA A 388 17.24 -17.29 29.71
CA ALA A 388 17.87 -18.46 29.13
C ALA A 388 19.29 -18.16 28.63
N TYR A 389 19.47 -17.05 27.92
CA TYR A 389 20.79 -16.58 27.49
C TYR A 389 21.74 -16.34 28.67
N LEU A 390 21.27 -15.67 29.73
CA LEU A 390 22.06 -15.39 30.94
C LEU A 390 22.45 -16.66 31.71
N GLN A 391 21.64 -17.71 31.62
CA GLN A 391 21.89 -19.04 32.20
C GLN A 391 22.76 -19.93 31.31
N GLY A 392 23.14 -19.47 30.11
CA GLY A 392 23.90 -20.28 29.13
C GLY A 392 23.09 -21.41 28.51
N LYS A 393 21.76 -21.34 28.52
CA LYS A 393 20.87 -22.28 27.85
C LYS A 393 20.74 -21.94 26.35
N PRO A 394 20.53 -22.93 25.47
CA PRO A 394 20.28 -22.66 24.06
C PRO A 394 19.04 -21.77 23.87
N VAL A 395 19.15 -20.77 22.99
CA VAL A 395 18.03 -19.90 22.61
C VAL A 395 17.03 -20.73 21.79
N GLY A 396 15.88 -21.06 22.37
CA GLY A 396 14.83 -21.88 21.74
C GLY A 396 14.24 -22.98 22.64
N GLU A 397 14.88 -23.32 23.75
CA GLU A 397 14.32 -24.20 24.78
C GLU A 397 13.83 -23.37 25.98
N ALA A 398 12.71 -22.68 25.79
CA ALA A 398 11.89 -22.22 26.91
C ALA A 398 10.81 -23.28 27.15
N SER A 399 10.78 -23.80 28.37
CA SER A 399 9.79 -24.76 28.90
C SER A 399 8.35 -24.29 28.77
#